data_AF-A0A7X9BHQ6-F1
#
_entry.id   AF-A0A7X9BHQ6-F1
#
_cell.length_a   1.000
_cell.length_b   1.000
_cell.length_c   1.000
_cell.angle_alpha   90.00
_cell.angle_beta   90.00
_cell.angle_gamma   90.00
#
_symmetry.space_group_name_H-M   'P 1'
#
loop_
_entity.id
_entity.type
_entity.pdbx_description
1 polymer ?
#
loop_
_entity_poly.entity_id
_entity_poly.type
_entity_poly.pdbx_seq_one_letter_code
_entity_poly.pdbx_strand_id
1 'polypeptide(L)' 'RFNITNDEQFALDLLREKKLLVVHGGGFNWHEPDHFRVVYLPRIEVLKDAVDRMTDFFGHYRQ' A
#
# COMPACT_ATOMS: atom_id res chain seq x y z
N ARG A 1 -0.10 -14.87 -2.27
CA ARG A 1 0.03 -14.42 -3.69
C ARG A 1 1.07 -13.31 -3.86
N PHE A 2 1.28 -12.44 -2.85
CA PHE A 2 2.27 -11.34 -2.90
C PHE A 2 3.53 -11.57 -2.04
N ASN A 3 3.49 -12.56 -1.13
CA ASN A 3 4.60 -12.92 -0.23
C ASN A 3 5.17 -11.74 0.57
N ILE A 4 4.29 -10.84 1.02
CA ILE A 4 4.70 -9.71 1.84
C ILE A 4 5.12 -10.25 3.21
N THR A 5 6.40 -10.11 3.54
CA THR A 5 7.04 -10.51 4.79
C THR A 5 7.37 -9.30 5.66
N ASN A 6 7.40 -8.10 5.08
CA ASN A 6 7.63 -6.84 5.78
C ASN A 6 6.75 -5.75 5.14
N ASP A 7 5.75 -5.32 5.90
CA ASP A 7 4.74 -4.32 5.54
C ASP A 7 5.32 -2.89 5.46
N GLU A 8 6.34 -2.57 6.25
CA GLU A 8 7.08 -1.30 6.17
C GLU A 8 7.81 -1.17 4.82
N GLN A 9 8.49 -2.24 4.39
CA GLN A 9 9.15 -2.29 3.08
C GLN A 9 8.14 -2.19 1.95
N PHE A 10 7.00 -2.88 2.05
CA PHE A 10 5.88 -2.71 1.11
C PHE A 10 5.42 -1.25 1.01
N ALA A 11 5.20 -0.58 2.15
CA ALA A 11 4.77 0.83 2.16
C ALA A 11 5.82 1.75 1.54
N LEU A 12 7.11 1.48 1.78
CA LEU A 12 8.22 2.23 1.19
C LEU A 12 8.31 2.04 -0.33
N ASP A 13 8.14 0.81 -0.82
CA ASP A 13 8.19 0.50 -2.25
C ASP A 13 7.03 1.13 -3.00
N LEU A 14 5.81 1.02 -2.44
CA LEU A 14 4.62 1.66 -2.98
C LEU A 14 4.78 3.19 -3.06
N LEU A 15 5.38 3.80 -2.03
CA LEU A 15 5.70 5.23 -2.02
C LEU A 15 6.74 5.59 -3.09
N ARG A 16 7.79 4.79 -3.24
CA ARG A 16 8.86 5.06 -4.21
C ARG A 16 8.38 4.97 -5.64
N GLU A 17 7.64 3.91 -5.97
CA GLU A 17 7.22 3.59 -7.33
C GLU A 17 5.97 4.38 -7.75
N LYS A 18 4.91 4.36 -6.94
CA LYS A 18 3.61 4.95 -7.31
C LYS A 18 3.35 6.34 -6.72
N LYS A 19 4.26 6.81 -5.85
CA LYS A 19 4.08 8.05 -5.06
C LYS A 19 2.83 8.00 -4.18
N LEU A 20 2.49 6.80 -3.69
CA LEU A 20 1.37 6.57 -2.79
C LEU A 20 1.90 6.32 -1.38
N LEU A 21 1.59 7.24 -0.46
CA LEU A 21 1.94 7.09 0.96
C LEU A 21 0.80 6.36 1.69
N VAL A 22 1.14 5.24 2.32
CA VAL A 22 0.22 4.46 3.17
C VAL A 22 0.86 4.21 4.55
N VAL A 23 0.04 3.87 5.54
CA VAL A 23 0.55 3.46 6.85
C VAL A 23 0.53 1.95 6.93
N HIS A 24 1.68 1.32 7.14
CA HIS A 24 1.80 -0.12 7.30
C HIS A 24 1.15 -0.61 8.62
N GLY A 25 0.68 -1.86 8.66
CA GLY A 25 -0.10 -2.43 9.76
C GLY A 25 0.64 -2.47 11.10
N GLY A 26 1.95 -2.69 11.09
CA GLY A 26 2.81 -2.64 12.28
C GLY A 26 2.71 -1.31 13.04
N GLY A 27 2.41 -0.21 12.34
CA GLY A 27 2.12 1.10 12.96
C GLY A 27 0.85 1.13 13.83
N PHE A 28 0.01 0.09 13.77
CA PHE A 28 -1.20 -0.10 14.58
C PHE A 28 -1.11 -1.28 15.56
N ASN A 29 0.10 -1.79 15.81
CA ASN A 29 0.31 -2.99 16.63
C ASN A 29 -0.39 -4.24 16.06
N TRP A 30 -0.53 -4.30 14.74
CA TRP A 30 -1.03 -5.46 14.03
C TRP A 30 0.09 -6.50 13.87
N HIS A 31 -0.20 -7.77 14.15
CA HIS A 31 0.84 -8.80 14.31
C HIS A 31 1.33 -9.41 12.98
N GLU A 32 0.53 -9.30 11.92
CA GLU A 32 0.84 -9.91 10.62
C GLU A 32 1.19 -8.82 9.58
N PRO A 33 2.20 -9.01 8.72
CA PRO A 33 2.61 -7.99 7.74
C PRO A 33 1.69 -7.98 6.50
N ASP A 34 0.39 -8.11 6.70
CA ASP A 34 -0.61 -8.32 5.65
C ASP A 34 -1.64 -7.18 5.54
N HIS A 35 -1.54 -6.17 6.41
CA HIS A 35 -2.44 -5.02 6.45
C HIS A 35 -1.72 -3.68 6.27
N PHE A 36 -2.45 -2.71 5.73
CA PHE A 36 -2.08 -1.30 5.68
C PHE A 36 -3.34 -0.44 5.77
N ARG A 37 -3.18 0.83 6.10
CA ARG A 37 -4.29 1.79 6.27
C ARG A 37 -4.24 2.89 5.21
N VAL A 38 -5.42 3.20 4.67
CA VAL A 38 -5.68 4.33 3.78
C VAL A 38 -6.73 5.26 4.37
N VAL A 39 -6.75 6.52 3.94
CA VAL A 39 -7.78 7.51 4.31
C VAL A 39 -8.60 7.90 3.09
N TYR A 40 -9.91 8.01 3.26
CA TYR A 40 -10.87 8.32 2.18
C TYR A 40 -11.24 9.81 2.10
N LEU A 41 -10.45 10.68 2.72
CA LEU A 41 -10.63 12.14 2.69
C LEU A 41 -10.43 12.78 1.30
N PRO A 42 -9.55 12.26 0.42
CA PRO A 42 -9.41 12.82 -0.93
C PRO A 42 -10.69 12.71 -1.77
N ARG A 43 -10.76 13.49 -2.85
CA ARG A 43 -11.86 13.41 -3.83
C ARG A 43 -11.89 12.03 -4.51
N ILE A 44 -13.08 11.63 -4.98
CA ILE A 44 -13.29 10.34 -5.64
C ILE A 44 -12.34 10.10 -6.83
N GLU A 45 -12.00 11.15 -7.58
CA GLU A 45 -11.06 11.09 -8.71
C GLU A 45 -9.64 10.72 -8.26
N VAL A 46 -9.19 11.27 -7.14
CA VAL A 46 -7.88 10.98 -6.54
C VAL A 46 -7.86 9.56 -5.98
N LEU A 47 -8.95 9.15 -5.31
CA LEU A 47 -9.09 7.78 -4.81
C LEU A 47 -9.08 6.77 -5.94
N LYS A 48 -9.73 7.07 -7.07
CA LYS A 48 -9.74 6.21 -8.25
C LYS A 48 -8.33 6.07 -8.83
N ASP A 49 -7.62 7.18 -9.05
CA ASP A 49 -6.23 7.16 -9.53
C ASP A 49 -5.30 6.39 -8.57
N ALA A 50 -5.45 6.58 -7.25
CA ALA A 50 -4.69 5.84 -6.26
C ALA A 50 -4.95 4.32 -6.33
N VAL A 51 -6.21 3.90 -6.50
CA VAL A 51 -6.57 2.48 -6.64
C VAL A 51 -6.06 1.88 -7.95
N ASP A 52 -6.13 2.63 -9.05
CA ASP A 52 -5.59 2.18 -10.35
C ASP A 52 -4.07 1.96 -10.27
N ARG A 53 -3.34 2.90 -9.65
CA ARG A 53 -1.90 2.76 -9.39
C ARG A 53 -1.55 1.62 -8.45
N MET A 54 -2.36 1.39 -7.41
CA MET A 54 -2.19 0.22 -6.52
C MET A 54 -2.40 -1.09 -7.29
N THR A 55 -3.42 -1.15 -8.14
CA THR A 55 -3.71 -2.33 -8.98
C THR A 55 -2.52 -2.65 -9.89
N ASP A 56 -1.97 -1.63 -10.54
CA ASP A 56 -0.78 -1.76 -11.37
C ASP A 56 0.41 -2.26 -10.55
N PHE A 57 0.71 -1.66 -9.40
CA PHE A 57 1.76 -2.10 -8.48
C PHE A 57 1.63 -3.58 -8.10
N PHE A 58 0.46 -4.00 -7.62
CA PHE A 58 0.22 -5.39 -7.22
C PHE A 58 0.26 -6.39 -8.39
N GLY A 59 0.17 -5.93 -9.64
CA GLY A 59 0.27 -6.78 -10.83
C GLY A 59 1.65 -7.45 -10.96
N HIS A 60 2.72 -6.74 -10.60
CA HIS A 60 4.10 -7.21 -10.69
C HIS A 60 4.83 -7.29 -9.35
N TYR A 61 4.29 -6.70 -8.28
CA TYR A 61 4.97 -6.66 -7.00
C TYR A 61 5.13 -8.05 -6.37
N ARG A 62 6.37 -8.36 -6.03
CA ARG A 62 6.78 -9.47 -5.16
C ARG A 62 7.88 -8.95 -4.25
N GLN A 63 7.75 -9.25 -2.97
CA GLN A 63 8.79 -9.00 -1.98
C GLN A 63 9.81 -10.14 -1.95
#